data_AF-A0A081DBV7-F1
#
_entry.id   AF-A0A081DBV7-F1
#
_cell.length_a   1.000
_cell.length_b   1.000
_cell.length_c   1.000
_cell.angle_alpha   90.00
_cell.angle_beta   90.00
_cell.angle_gamma   90.00
#
_symmetry.space_group_name_H-M   'P 1'
#
loop_
_entity.id
_entity.type
_entity.pdbx_description
1 polymer ?
#
loop_
_entity_poly.entity_id
_entity_poly.type
_entity_poly.pdbx_seq_one_letter_code
_entity_poly.pdbx_strand_id
1 'polypeptide(L)'
;MIERVNKSLEDNKISEEQADESKAKFAEDLAEIITQHRVKTDAEINLIKVNRTSTFYDYRLEDHASSTLEISTKKGISINIENNRQNQKYIKTTSGFTLGFGYNYMNGENLGINDFSYPNNNYFSLGYQWKTTLDKNNHVRLMYGVEYQTQGTELNGNRFITQGDQAQVAAIGFDTKKAKFRQDQLVFPLHLEFGGSDRKEYEDGRVRFQEYDKWKFGIGGFAGFNMSSRLKLKYDLDGREIKETRINNFDNEVLLYGIDAYVGKDSFTFFGRMNFNNVFKSDSVDAQYVTFGIRIQ
;
A
#
# COMPACT_ATOMS: atom_id res chain seq x y z
N MET A 1 27.74 2.20 -35.66
CA MET A 1 26.87 3.19 -36.34
C MET A 1 27.63 3.90 -37.45
N ILE A 2 28.83 4.42 -37.18
CA ILE A 2 29.77 4.93 -38.18
C ILE A 2 30.02 3.91 -39.31
N GLU A 3 30.20 2.62 -38.98
CA GLU A 3 30.31 1.54 -39.99
C GLU A 3 29.06 1.39 -40.89
N ARG A 4 27.85 1.68 -40.38
CA ARG A 4 26.62 1.65 -41.19
C ARG A 4 26.48 2.86 -42.10
N VAL A 5 26.94 4.03 -41.65
CA VAL A 5 26.97 5.26 -42.45
C VAL A 5 28.00 5.13 -43.58
N ASN A 6 29.21 4.63 -43.27
CA ASN A 6 30.25 4.37 -44.28
C ASN A 6 29.81 3.33 -45.31
N LYS A 7 29.15 2.25 -44.88
CA LYS A 7 28.60 1.25 -45.80
C LYS A 7 27.48 1.80 -46.70
N SER A 8 26.69 2.74 -46.21
CA SER A 8 25.62 3.39 -46.99
C SER A 8 26.18 4.40 -48.01
N LEU A 9 27.31 5.02 -47.69
CA LEU A 9 28.08 5.88 -48.61
C LEU A 9 28.76 5.05 -49.70
N GLU A 10 29.40 3.93 -49.34
CA GLU A 10 30.00 2.98 -50.30
C GLU A 10 28.96 2.37 -51.25
N ASP A 11 27.74 2.13 -50.77
CA ASP A 11 26.61 1.65 -51.56
C ASP A 11 25.95 2.77 -52.43
N ASN A 12 26.48 4.00 -52.47
CA ASN A 12 25.90 5.19 -53.13
C ASN A 12 24.46 5.53 -52.70
N LYS A 13 24.04 5.14 -51.50
CA LYS A 13 22.68 5.37 -50.99
C LYS A 13 22.51 6.74 -50.32
N ILE A 14 23.61 7.38 -49.95
CA ILE A 14 23.68 8.73 -49.36
C ILE A 14 24.84 9.50 -50.02
N SER A 15 24.72 10.83 -50.13
CA SER A 15 25.84 11.65 -50.63
C SER A 15 26.94 11.82 -49.57
N GLU A 16 28.14 12.20 -50.00
CA GLU A 16 29.28 12.48 -49.11
C GLU A 16 28.93 13.56 -48.07
N GLU A 17 28.23 14.62 -48.49
CA GLU A 17 27.73 15.68 -47.62
C GLU A 17 26.73 15.17 -46.56
N GLN A 18 25.82 14.26 -46.93
CA GLN A 18 24.87 13.64 -46.00
C GLN A 18 25.52 12.66 -45.02
N ALA A 19 26.58 11.98 -45.46
CA ALA A 19 27.37 11.10 -44.61
C ALA A 19 28.16 11.91 -43.56
N ASP A 20 28.71 13.05 -43.95
CA ASP A 20 29.45 13.94 -43.06
C ASP A 20 28.54 14.64 -42.06
N GLU A 21 27.36 15.11 -42.47
CA GLU A 21 26.34 15.66 -41.57
C GLU A 21 25.87 14.61 -40.55
N SER A 22 25.65 13.37 -40.99
CA SER A 22 25.26 12.26 -40.11
C SER A 22 26.35 11.89 -39.10
N LYS A 23 27.63 11.95 -39.49
CA LYS A 23 28.76 11.72 -38.58
C LYS A 23 28.92 12.87 -37.58
N ALA A 24 28.73 14.12 -38.02
CA ALA A 24 28.79 15.29 -37.16
C ALA A 24 27.68 15.26 -36.09
N LYS A 25 26.45 14.97 -36.50
CA LYS A 25 25.32 14.82 -35.57
C LYS A 25 25.51 13.67 -34.59
N PHE A 26 26.05 12.54 -35.05
CA PHE A 26 26.38 11.43 -34.16
C PHE A 26 27.48 11.78 -33.15
N ALA A 27 28.48 12.58 -33.55
CA ALA A 27 29.51 13.07 -32.63
C ALA A 27 28.94 14.04 -31.58
N GLU A 28 27.98 14.88 -31.97
CA GLU A 28 27.26 15.78 -31.07
C GLU A 28 26.40 15.00 -30.05
N ASP A 29 25.60 14.03 -30.52
CA ASP A 29 24.82 13.13 -29.65
C ASP A 29 25.72 12.37 -28.66
N LEU A 30 26.88 11.89 -29.13
CA LEU A 30 27.85 11.19 -28.30
C LEU A 30 28.46 12.14 -27.25
N ALA A 31 28.79 13.37 -27.63
CA ALA A 31 29.32 14.38 -26.73
C ALA A 31 28.30 14.77 -25.64
N GLU A 32 27.01 14.86 -26.01
CA GLU A 32 25.93 15.09 -25.05
C GLU A 32 25.78 13.91 -24.08
N ILE A 33 25.78 12.67 -24.58
CA ILE A 33 25.73 11.45 -23.75
C ILE A 33 26.91 11.38 -22.77
N ILE A 34 28.12 11.73 -23.21
CA ILE A 34 29.32 11.76 -22.37
C ILE A 34 29.20 12.85 -21.30
N THR A 35 28.67 14.02 -21.65
CA THR A 35 28.46 15.13 -20.72
C THR A 35 27.43 14.76 -19.64
N GLN A 36 26.31 14.16 -20.04
CA GLN A 36 25.29 13.64 -19.12
C GLN A 36 25.85 12.54 -18.20
N HIS A 37 26.71 11.64 -18.72
CA HIS A 37 27.41 10.65 -17.90
C HIS A 37 28.36 11.30 -16.90
N ARG A 38 29.14 12.31 -17.30
CA ARG A 38 30.04 13.04 -16.41
C ARG A 38 29.29 13.72 -15.26
N VAL A 39 28.20 14.43 -15.54
CA VAL A 39 27.36 15.08 -14.52
C VAL A 39 26.82 14.06 -13.52
N LYS A 40 26.37 12.89 -14.01
CA LYS A 40 25.92 11.78 -13.16
C LYS A 40 27.05 11.24 -12.28
N THR A 41 28.23 10.99 -12.86
CA THR A 41 29.40 10.49 -12.12
C THR A 41 29.89 11.50 -11.07
N ASP A 42 29.89 12.80 -11.37
CA ASP A 42 30.26 13.83 -10.41
C ASP A 42 29.24 13.93 -9.25
N ALA A 43 27.95 13.78 -9.53
CA ALA A 43 26.91 13.68 -8.50
C ALA A 43 27.10 12.44 -7.62
N GLU A 44 27.45 11.29 -8.19
CA GLU A 44 27.78 10.05 -7.47
C GLU A 44 29.05 10.21 -6.60
N ILE A 45 30.10 10.85 -7.13
CA ILE A 45 31.34 11.14 -6.38
C ILE A 45 31.05 12.09 -5.21
N ASN A 46 30.24 13.12 -5.41
CA ASN A 46 29.87 14.05 -4.33
C ASN A 46 29.03 13.35 -3.25
N LEU A 47 28.11 12.46 -3.63
CA LEU A 47 27.37 11.63 -2.67
C LEU A 47 28.32 10.75 -1.83
N ILE A 48 29.32 10.15 -2.46
CA ILE A 48 30.34 9.33 -1.78
C ILE A 48 31.21 10.17 -0.84
N LYS A 49 31.60 11.39 -1.24
CA LYS A 49 32.39 12.31 -0.39
C LYS A 49 31.61 12.77 0.83
N VAL A 50 30.33 13.12 0.67
CA VAL A 50 29.44 13.47 1.80
C VAL A 50 29.33 12.27 2.76
N ASN A 51 29.23 11.04 2.23
CA ASN A 51 29.13 9.82 3.04
C ASN A 51 30.45 9.43 3.76
N ARG A 52 31.61 9.77 3.18
CA ARG A 52 32.93 9.52 3.81
C ARG A 52 33.31 10.53 4.88
N THR A 53 32.72 11.73 4.89
CA THR A 53 33.06 12.76 5.90
C THR A 53 32.34 12.51 7.23
N SER A 54 31.36 11.60 7.26
CA SER A 54 30.59 11.21 8.46
C SER A 54 31.07 9.92 9.15
N THR A 55 32.22 9.34 8.79
CA THR A 55 32.71 8.06 9.33
C THR A 55 34.06 8.20 10.04
N PHE A 56 34.03 8.67 11.29
CA PHE A 56 35.00 8.24 12.31
C PHE A 56 34.28 7.20 13.18
N TYR A 57 34.68 5.93 13.06
CA TYR A 57 34.94 4.98 14.15
C TYR A 57 35.10 3.58 13.55
N ASP A 58 36.35 3.12 13.61
CA ASP A 58 36.84 1.76 13.39
C ASP A 58 36.09 0.75 14.27
N TYR A 59 35.59 -0.37 13.71
CA TYR A 59 35.48 -1.62 14.45
C TYR A 59 35.40 -2.86 13.53
N ARG A 60 36.13 -3.88 13.98
CA ARG A 60 36.42 -5.18 13.38
C ARG A 60 35.20 -6.00 12.95
N LEU A 61 35.40 -6.71 11.84
CA LEU A 61 34.57 -7.77 11.27
C LEU A 61 34.45 -8.96 12.24
N GLU A 62 33.22 -9.36 12.59
CA GLU A 62 32.90 -10.71 13.09
C GLU A 62 31.42 -11.04 12.82
N ASP A 63 31.15 -12.34 12.67
CA ASP A 63 30.09 -12.96 11.88
C ASP A 63 28.63 -12.83 12.36
N HIS A 64 27.76 -12.60 11.37
CA HIS A 64 26.41 -13.15 11.12
C HIS A 64 25.28 -13.16 12.19
N ALA A 65 24.20 -12.42 11.87
CA ALA A 65 22.84 -12.97 11.62
C ALA A 65 21.92 -11.88 11.05
N SER A 66 21.53 -12.01 9.77
CA SER A 66 20.68 -11.07 9.01
C SER A 66 19.29 -11.63 8.75
N SER A 67 18.22 -10.85 8.94
CA SER A 67 16.89 -11.15 8.39
C SER A 67 16.74 -10.51 7.02
N THR A 68 16.57 -11.31 5.98
CA THR A 68 16.42 -10.89 4.57
C THR A 68 14.97 -10.99 4.12
N LEU A 69 14.44 -9.92 3.51
CA LEU A 69 13.24 -9.96 2.67
C LEU A 69 13.71 -9.87 1.21
N GLU A 70 13.51 -10.93 0.44
CA GLU A 70 13.91 -10.99 -0.97
C GLU A 70 12.66 -11.12 -1.85
N ILE A 71 12.45 -10.13 -2.73
CA ILE A 71 11.40 -10.16 -3.76
C ILE A 71 12.08 -9.82 -5.08
N SER A 72 12.22 -10.82 -5.95
CA SER A 72 12.83 -10.69 -7.27
C SER A 72 11.77 -10.47 -8.35
N THR A 73 11.76 -9.28 -8.95
CA THR A 73 11.26 -9.06 -10.30
C THR A 73 12.41 -8.45 -11.09
N LYS A 74 12.65 -8.90 -12.32
CA LYS A 74 13.93 -8.82 -13.05
C LYS A 74 14.56 -7.41 -13.24
N LYS A 75 13.93 -6.32 -12.77
CA LYS A 75 14.51 -4.96 -12.61
C LYS A 75 13.77 -4.25 -11.46
N GLY A 76 14.36 -4.19 -10.27
CA GLY A 76 13.78 -3.57 -9.07
C GLY A 76 14.70 -2.54 -8.41
N ILE A 77 14.10 -1.55 -7.75
CA ILE A 77 14.77 -0.54 -6.91
C ILE A 77 15.23 -1.20 -5.61
N SER A 78 16.49 -0.96 -5.20
CA SER A 78 17.05 -1.36 -3.92
C SER A 78 17.43 -0.14 -3.08
N ILE A 79 16.97 -0.11 -1.82
CA ILE A 79 17.43 0.86 -0.81
C ILE A 79 17.98 0.05 0.36
N ASN A 80 19.24 0.27 0.69
CA ASN A 80 19.97 -0.45 1.73
C ASN A 80 20.06 0.43 2.99
N ILE A 81 19.47 -0.01 4.10
CA ILE A 81 19.53 0.68 5.40
C ILE A 81 20.17 -0.28 6.40
N GLU A 82 21.42 0.00 6.74
CA GLU A 82 22.17 -0.71 7.78
C GLU A 82 21.58 -0.38 9.16
N ASN A 83 21.17 -1.39 9.93
CA ASN A 83 20.44 -1.19 11.18
C ASN A 83 21.09 -1.99 12.32
N ASN A 84 21.84 -1.29 13.17
CA ASN A 84 22.63 -1.83 14.31
C ASN A 84 21.74 -2.20 15.53
N ARG A 85 20.65 -2.96 15.30
CA ARG A 85 19.66 -3.33 16.33
C ARG A 85 20.16 -4.39 17.32
N GLN A 86 21.16 -5.20 16.94
CA GLN A 86 21.65 -6.29 17.78
C GLN A 86 22.38 -5.79 19.04
N ASN A 87 23.07 -4.63 18.95
CA ASN A 87 23.86 -4.05 20.02
C ASN A 87 23.07 -3.07 20.92
N GLN A 88 21.78 -2.85 20.64
CA GLN A 88 20.96 -1.96 21.44
C GLN A 88 20.37 -2.68 22.66
N LYS A 89 20.66 -2.14 23.84
CA LYS A 89 20.08 -2.59 25.13
C LYS A 89 18.55 -2.65 25.10
N TYR A 90 17.91 -1.71 24.40
CA TYR A 90 16.46 -1.65 24.19
C TYR A 90 16.12 -1.49 22.71
N ILE A 91 15.23 -2.34 22.20
CA ILE A 91 14.59 -2.11 20.89
C ILE A 91 13.29 -1.37 21.16
N LYS A 92 13.20 -0.11 20.72
CA LYS A 92 12.00 0.70 20.87
C LYS A 92 11.00 0.49 19.75
N THR A 93 11.46 0.14 18.54
CA THR A 93 10.61 0.03 17.37
C THR A 93 10.76 -1.34 16.72
N THR A 94 9.65 -2.04 16.50
CA THR A 94 9.57 -3.28 15.72
C THR A 94 8.67 -3.07 14.51
N SER A 95 8.74 -3.95 13.51
CA SER A 95 7.85 -3.89 12.35
C SER A 95 7.41 -5.29 11.91
N GLY A 96 6.25 -5.36 11.25
CA GLY A 96 5.65 -6.63 10.83
C GLY A 96 4.56 -6.44 9.78
N PHE A 97 4.20 -7.54 9.13
CA PHE A 97 3.06 -7.58 8.22
C PHE A 97 1.76 -7.73 9.00
N THR A 98 0.70 -7.12 8.49
CA THR A 98 -0.66 -7.28 9.01
C THR A 98 -1.57 -7.84 7.95
N LEU A 99 -2.49 -8.71 8.36
CA LEU A 99 -3.47 -9.33 7.49
C LEU A 99 -4.85 -9.25 8.15
N GLY A 100 -5.81 -8.65 7.46
CA GLY A 100 -7.16 -8.45 7.99
C GLY A 100 -8.24 -9.01 7.09
N PHE A 101 -9.26 -9.61 7.69
CA PHE A 101 -10.45 -10.14 7.03
C PHE A 101 -11.69 -9.69 7.81
N GLY A 102 -12.77 -9.36 7.12
CA GLY A 102 -13.96 -8.91 7.81
C GLY A 102 -15.18 -8.75 6.93
N TYR A 103 -16.20 -8.18 7.55
CA TYR A 103 -17.44 -7.77 6.93
C TYR A 103 -17.43 -6.25 6.75
N ASN A 104 -17.89 -5.78 5.59
CA ASN A 104 -17.95 -4.36 5.28
C ASN A 104 -19.32 -3.99 4.69
N TYR A 105 -19.93 -2.94 5.21
CA TYR A 105 -21.17 -2.36 4.69
C TYR A 105 -21.07 -0.84 4.63
N MET A 106 -22.07 -0.19 4.05
CA MET A 106 -22.17 1.28 4.08
C MET A 106 -23.35 1.69 4.98
N ASN A 107 -23.15 2.74 5.76
CA ASN A 107 -24.18 3.33 6.62
C ASN A 107 -24.45 4.77 6.17
N GLY A 108 -25.71 5.19 6.15
CA GLY A 108 -26.13 6.54 5.78
C GLY A 108 -27.64 6.70 5.90
N GLU A 109 -28.18 7.82 5.43
CA GLU A 109 -29.61 8.17 5.59
C GLU A 109 -30.59 7.05 5.17
N ASN A 110 -30.29 6.34 4.08
CA ASN A 110 -31.13 5.26 3.53
C ASN A 110 -30.38 3.94 3.37
N LEU A 111 -29.28 3.77 4.09
CA LEU A 111 -28.43 2.58 4.03
C LEU A 111 -28.09 2.12 5.45
N GLY A 112 -28.44 0.89 5.79
CA GLY A 112 -28.01 0.24 7.01
C GLY A 112 -27.49 -1.17 6.75
N ILE A 113 -26.98 -1.83 7.80
CA ILE A 113 -26.41 -3.18 7.69
C ILE A 113 -27.37 -4.20 7.05
N ASN A 114 -28.68 -4.06 7.28
CA ASN A 114 -29.71 -4.95 6.76
C ASN A 114 -29.99 -4.78 5.26
N ASP A 115 -29.54 -3.67 4.66
CA ASP A 115 -29.67 -3.43 3.22
C ASP A 115 -28.68 -4.24 2.39
N PHE A 116 -27.68 -4.87 3.03
CA PHE A 116 -26.61 -5.55 2.33
C PHE A 116 -26.59 -7.07 2.55
N SER A 117 -26.00 -7.76 1.57
CA SER A 117 -25.93 -9.21 1.52
C SER A 117 -24.85 -9.78 2.45
N TYR A 118 -25.26 -10.56 3.46
CA TYR A 118 -24.34 -11.19 4.42
C TYR A 118 -23.12 -11.91 3.78
N PRO A 119 -23.27 -12.82 2.80
CA PRO A 119 -22.14 -13.58 2.25
C PRO A 119 -21.27 -12.79 1.27
N ASN A 120 -21.73 -11.63 0.79
CA ASN A 120 -21.08 -10.93 -0.32
C ASN A 120 -20.42 -9.61 0.08
N ASN A 121 -20.41 -9.28 1.35
CA ASN A 121 -19.83 -8.06 1.91
C ASN A 121 -18.50 -8.38 2.57
N ASN A 122 -17.42 -8.18 1.83
CA ASN A 122 -16.11 -8.69 2.23
C ASN A 122 -15.13 -7.54 2.39
N TYR A 123 -14.34 -7.65 3.45
CA TYR A 123 -13.16 -6.83 3.69
C TYR A 123 -11.91 -7.71 3.63
N PHE A 124 -10.88 -7.19 2.98
CA PHE A 124 -9.53 -7.75 3.04
C PHE A 124 -8.53 -6.61 3.17
N SER A 125 -7.49 -6.81 3.98
CA SER A 125 -6.38 -5.86 4.08
C SER A 125 -5.05 -6.57 4.24
N LEU A 126 -4.01 -5.97 3.66
CA LEU A 126 -2.61 -6.37 3.79
C LEU A 126 -1.79 -5.11 4.07
N GLY A 127 -1.08 -5.09 5.19
CA GLY A 127 -0.30 -3.93 5.60
C GLY A 127 1.10 -4.26 6.09
N TYR A 128 1.88 -3.21 6.25
CA TYR A 128 3.16 -3.23 6.95
C TYR A 128 3.12 -2.14 8.02
N GLN A 129 3.32 -2.54 9.28
CA GLN A 129 3.17 -1.66 10.42
C GLN A 129 4.46 -1.62 11.25
N TRP A 130 4.72 -0.45 11.82
CA TRP A 130 5.72 -0.20 12.83
C TRP A 130 5.05 0.01 14.18
N LYS A 131 5.67 -0.53 15.20
CA LYS A 131 5.25 -0.47 16.59
C LYS A 131 6.37 0.17 17.39
N THR A 132 6.14 1.35 17.95
CA THR A 132 7.11 2.07 18.77
C THR A 132 6.65 2.16 20.21
N THR A 133 7.42 1.57 21.10
CA THR A 133 7.22 1.64 22.55
C THR A 133 7.43 3.06 23.07
N LEU A 134 6.44 3.60 23.78
CA LEU A 134 6.45 4.96 24.33
C LEU A 134 6.87 5.01 25.81
N ASP A 135 6.67 3.92 26.56
CA ASP A 135 6.99 3.81 27.98
C ASP A 135 8.14 2.83 28.25
N LYS A 136 8.70 2.83 29.47
CA LYS A 136 9.83 1.94 29.81
C LYS A 136 9.44 0.46 29.90
N ASN A 137 8.16 0.16 30.10
CA ASN A 137 7.66 -1.20 30.35
C ASN A 137 6.87 -1.75 29.16
N ASN A 138 6.90 -1.07 28.01
CA ASN A 138 6.20 -1.48 26.80
C ASN A 138 4.69 -1.71 27.02
N HIS A 139 4.05 -0.94 27.89
CA HIS A 139 2.60 -0.95 28.08
C HIS A 139 1.85 -0.02 27.12
N VAL A 140 2.53 1.01 26.60
CA VAL A 140 1.96 2.00 25.68
C VAL A 140 2.79 2.04 24.42
N ARG A 141 2.15 1.82 23.28
CA ARG A 141 2.83 1.64 21.99
C ARG A 141 2.14 2.48 20.93
N LEU A 142 2.93 3.19 20.13
CA LEU A 142 2.48 3.90 18.95
C LEU A 142 2.56 2.96 17.75
N MET A 143 1.43 2.66 17.13
CA MET A 143 1.32 1.85 15.93
C MET A 143 1.10 2.77 14.73
N TYR A 144 1.91 2.64 13.68
CA TYR A 144 1.74 3.39 12.44
C TYR A 144 2.15 2.53 11.24
N GLY A 145 1.63 2.79 10.05
CA GLY A 145 1.91 1.90 8.93
C GLY A 145 1.38 2.34 7.59
N VAL A 146 1.44 1.41 6.65
CA VAL A 146 0.77 1.49 5.35
C VAL A 146 -0.03 0.20 5.15
N GLU A 147 -1.25 0.32 4.67
CA GLU A 147 -2.20 -0.78 4.53
C GLU A 147 -2.93 -0.65 3.19
N TYR A 148 -2.86 -1.68 2.37
CA TYR A 148 -3.77 -1.86 1.26
C TYR A 148 -5.05 -2.51 1.79
N GLN A 149 -6.21 -1.96 1.46
CA GLN A 149 -7.49 -2.57 1.78
C GLN A 149 -8.41 -2.63 0.57
N THR A 150 -9.24 -3.68 0.53
CA THR A 150 -10.34 -3.81 -0.41
C THR A 150 -11.65 -4.02 0.34
N GLN A 151 -12.62 -3.18 0.01
CA GLN A 151 -13.94 -3.13 0.63
C GLN A 151 -14.97 -3.43 -0.45
N GLY A 152 -15.69 -4.54 -0.30
CA GLY A 152 -16.75 -4.94 -1.21
C GLY A 152 -18.11 -4.91 -0.53
N THR A 153 -19.11 -4.32 -1.20
CA THR A 153 -20.49 -4.24 -0.76
C THR A 153 -21.45 -4.70 -1.85
N GLU A 154 -22.50 -5.42 -1.47
CA GLU A 154 -23.57 -5.88 -2.35
C GLU A 154 -24.92 -5.63 -1.68
N LEU A 155 -25.78 -4.85 -2.34
CA LEU A 155 -27.11 -4.50 -1.82
C LEU A 155 -28.10 -5.64 -2.08
N ASN A 156 -29.02 -5.84 -1.13
CA ASN A 156 -30.14 -6.77 -1.23
C ASN A 156 -31.22 -6.23 -2.19
N GLY A 157 -32.06 -7.14 -2.70
CA GLY A 157 -33.26 -6.80 -3.47
C GLY A 157 -32.97 -6.32 -4.89
N ASN A 158 -31.93 -6.85 -5.53
CA ASN A 158 -31.49 -6.45 -6.88
C ASN A 158 -31.30 -4.93 -6.99
N ARG A 159 -30.69 -4.32 -5.97
CA ARG A 159 -30.29 -2.91 -5.98
C ARG A 159 -28.80 -2.79 -6.26
N PHE A 160 -28.39 -1.66 -6.81
CA PHE A 160 -26.99 -1.34 -7.04
C PHE A 160 -26.74 0.16 -6.94
N ILE A 161 -25.47 0.52 -6.89
CA ILE A 161 -25.02 1.91 -6.96
C ILE A 161 -24.85 2.27 -8.45
N THR A 162 -25.56 3.30 -8.89
CA THR A 162 -25.50 3.80 -10.27
C THR A 162 -24.14 4.40 -10.59
N GLN A 163 -23.89 4.57 -11.89
CA GLN A 163 -22.62 5.07 -12.41
C GLN A 163 -22.74 6.49 -12.91
N GLY A 164 -21.59 7.13 -13.06
CA GLY A 164 -21.48 8.51 -13.53
C GLY A 164 -21.42 9.49 -12.36
N ASP A 165 -21.74 10.74 -12.69
CA ASP A 165 -21.88 11.82 -11.72
C ASP A 165 -23.15 11.57 -10.89
N GLN A 166 -23.10 11.84 -9.60
CA GLN A 166 -24.23 11.61 -8.67
C GLN A 166 -24.63 10.12 -8.57
N ALA A 167 -23.77 9.31 -7.96
CA ALA A 167 -24.06 7.89 -7.74
C ALA A 167 -25.22 7.71 -6.77
N GLN A 168 -26.27 7.00 -7.17
CA GLN A 168 -27.49 6.78 -6.39
C GLN A 168 -27.78 5.29 -6.23
N VAL A 169 -28.61 4.93 -5.26
CA VAL A 169 -29.13 3.55 -5.16
C VAL A 169 -30.31 3.39 -6.10
N ALA A 170 -30.22 2.44 -7.02
CA ALA A 170 -31.30 2.13 -7.97
C ALA A 170 -31.61 0.63 -8.00
N ALA A 171 -32.84 0.30 -8.41
CA ALA A 171 -33.22 -1.07 -8.72
C ALA A 171 -32.63 -1.48 -10.08
N ILE A 172 -32.17 -2.73 -10.16
CA ILE A 172 -31.77 -3.37 -11.40
C ILE A 172 -33.05 -3.89 -12.06
N GLY A 173 -33.32 -3.46 -13.29
CA GLY A 173 -34.54 -3.81 -14.03
C GLY A 173 -34.62 -5.28 -14.49
N PHE A 174 -33.72 -6.15 -14.03
CA PHE A 174 -33.62 -7.56 -14.38
C PHE A 174 -33.01 -8.35 -13.22
N ASP A 175 -33.13 -9.68 -13.26
CA ASP A 175 -32.60 -10.53 -12.21
C ASP A 175 -31.07 -10.70 -12.29
N THR A 176 -30.38 -10.40 -11.19
CA THR A 176 -28.92 -10.48 -11.11
C THR A 176 -28.47 -11.52 -10.11
N LYS A 177 -27.54 -12.37 -10.54
CA LYS A 177 -26.82 -13.32 -9.67
C LYS A 177 -25.80 -12.61 -8.76
N LYS A 178 -25.30 -11.44 -9.17
CA LYS A 178 -24.37 -10.62 -8.39
C LYS A 178 -24.39 -9.16 -8.83
N ALA A 179 -24.46 -8.24 -7.87
CA ALA A 179 -24.33 -6.80 -8.07
C ALA A 179 -23.43 -6.18 -6.98
N LYS A 180 -22.11 -6.34 -7.15
CA LYS A 180 -21.13 -6.02 -6.11
C LYS A 180 -20.30 -4.78 -6.45
N PHE A 181 -20.42 -3.75 -5.64
CA PHE A 181 -19.52 -2.60 -5.63
C PHE A 181 -18.27 -2.93 -4.81
N ARG A 182 -17.10 -2.48 -5.28
CA ARG A 182 -15.83 -2.72 -4.60
C ARG A 182 -14.89 -1.55 -4.77
N GLN A 183 -14.25 -1.14 -3.68
CA GLN A 183 -13.16 -0.18 -3.69
C GLN A 183 -11.84 -0.82 -3.25
N ASP A 184 -10.76 -0.31 -3.83
CA ASP A 184 -9.38 -0.63 -3.46
C ASP A 184 -8.72 0.68 -3.01
N GLN A 185 -8.18 0.69 -1.80
CA GLN A 185 -7.73 1.90 -1.12
C GLN A 185 -6.35 1.67 -0.49
N LEU A 186 -5.57 2.74 -0.38
CA LEU A 186 -4.34 2.77 0.39
C LEU A 186 -4.54 3.63 1.64
N VAL A 187 -4.21 3.08 2.80
CA VAL A 187 -4.52 3.65 4.11
C VAL A 187 -3.27 3.71 4.98
N PHE A 188 -3.15 4.77 5.76
CA PHE A 188 -2.08 5.02 6.71
C PHE A 188 -2.69 5.05 8.12
N PRO A 189 -2.69 3.91 8.83
CA PRO A 189 -3.19 3.84 10.19
C PRO A 189 -2.25 4.51 11.19
N LEU A 190 -2.81 5.10 12.24
CA LEU A 190 -2.11 5.60 13.42
C LEU A 190 -2.92 5.27 14.68
N HIS A 191 -2.37 4.43 15.55
CA HIS A 191 -3.03 4.00 16.78
C HIS A 191 -2.15 4.13 18.01
N LEU A 192 -2.79 4.35 19.15
CA LEU A 192 -2.21 4.07 20.46
C LEU A 192 -2.69 2.69 20.91
N GLU A 193 -1.75 1.79 21.14
CA GLU A 193 -1.99 0.44 21.64
C GLU A 193 -1.55 0.33 23.10
N PHE A 194 -2.43 -0.26 23.91
CA PHE A 194 -2.26 -0.53 25.32
C PHE A 194 -2.30 -2.03 25.55
N GLY A 195 -1.37 -2.57 26.31
CA GLY A 195 -1.38 -4.00 26.64
C GLY A 195 -0.19 -4.43 27.47
N GLY A 196 -0.28 -5.61 28.08
CA GLY A 196 0.78 -6.13 28.92
C GLY A 196 2.02 -6.53 28.13
N SER A 197 3.18 -6.52 28.79
CA SER A 197 4.39 -7.14 28.24
C SER A 197 5.21 -7.78 29.37
N ASP A 198 5.90 -8.87 29.07
CA ASP A 198 6.87 -9.48 29.97
C ASP A 198 8.27 -8.99 29.61
N ARG A 199 8.98 -8.43 30.59
CA ARG A 199 10.35 -7.96 30.42
C ARG A 199 11.32 -9.13 30.63
N LYS A 200 12.08 -9.48 29.60
CA LYS A 200 13.17 -10.46 29.67
C LYS A 200 14.51 -9.76 29.54
N GLU A 201 15.38 -9.97 30.52
CA GLU A 201 16.77 -9.51 30.52
C GLU A 201 17.68 -10.72 30.25
N TYR A 202 18.58 -10.58 29.29
CA TYR A 202 19.53 -11.61 28.89
C TYR A 202 20.87 -11.39 29.60
N GLU A 203 21.69 -12.45 29.66
CA GLU A 203 22.99 -12.43 30.35
C GLU A 203 23.97 -11.40 29.76
N ASP A 204 23.81 -11.04 28.49
CA ASP A 204 24.56 -9.99 27.79
C ASP A 204 24.03 -8.55 28.05
N GLY A 205 23.10 -8.39 29.00
CA GLY A 205 22.52 -7.11 29.39
C GLY A 205 21.44 -6.58 28.44
N ARG A 206 21.06 -7.32 27.39
CA ARG A 206 19.97 -6.93 26.49
C ARG A 206 18.62 -7.11 27.18
N VAL A 207 17.71 -6.15 26.95
CA VAL A 207 16.32 -6.24 27.39
C VAL A 207 15.42 -6.42 26.17
N ARG A 208 14.51 -7.38 26.25
CA ARG A 208 13.46 -7.62 25.26
C ARG A 208 12.10 -7.71 25.96
N PHE A 209 11.08 -7.22 25.29
CA PHE A 209 9.70 -7.34 25.75
C PHE A 209 9.01 -8.47 24.98
N GLN A 210 8.33 -9.34 25.70
CA GLN A 210 7.52 -10.42 25.15
C GLN A 210 6.05 -10.08 25.36
N GLU A 211 5.29 -10.05 24.28
CA GLU A 211 3.85 -9.74 24.30
C GLU A 211 2.99 -11.01 24.12
N TYR A 212 3.65 -12.18 24.12
CA TYR A 212 2.99 -13.47 23.95
C TYR A 212 1.98 -13.71 25.09
N ASP A 213 0.80 -14.23 24.72
CA ASP A 213 -0.31 -14.51 25.63
C ASP A 213 -0.87 -13.28 26.40
N LYS A 214 -0.53 -12.05 25.96
CA LYS A 214 -1.05 -10.81 26.57
C LYS A 214 -2.24 -10.25 25.79
N TRP A 215 -3.18 -9.67 26.53
CA TRP A 215 -4.25 -8.86 25.96
C TRP A 215 -3.72 -7.50 25.53
N LYS A 216 -4.20 -7.02 24.38
CA LYS A 216 -3.94 -5.70 23.82
C LYS A 216 -5.22 -5.06 23.32
N PHE A 217 -5.32 -3.75 23.48
CA PHE A 217 -6.37 -2.91 22.94
C PHE A 217 -5.72 -1.70 22.28
N GLY A 218 -6.17 -1.34 21.08
CA GLY A 218 -5.72 -0.15 20.38
C GLY A 218 -6.88 0.70 19.92
N ILE A 219 -6.65 2.01 19.92
CA ILE A 219 -7.59 3.00 19.38
C ILE A 219 -6.81 4.07 18.64
N GLY A 220 -7.36 4.52 17.53
CA GLY A 220 -6.70 5.51 16.70
C GLY A 220 -7.55 5.89 15.50
N GLY A 221 -6.87 6.45 14.52
CA GLY A 221 -7.48 6.85 13.27
C GLY A 221 -6.68 6.39 12.08
N PHE A 222 -7.22 6.67 10.91
CA PHE A 222 -6.55 6.41 9.66
C PHE A 222 -6.89 7.52 8.67
N ALA A 223 -5.99 7.73 7.72
CA ALA A 223 -6.22 8.56 6.55
C ALA A 223 -5.65 7.84 5.32
N GLY A 224 -6.16 8.12 4.14
CA GLY A 224 -5.77 7.42 2.94
C GLY A 224 -6.43 7.96 1.69
N PHE A 225 -6.26 7.20 0.61
CA PHE A 225 -6.86 7.51 -0.67
C PHE A 225 -7.46 6.29 -1.36
N ASN A 226 -8.58 6.51 -2.03
CA ASN A 226 -9.23 5.54 -2.88
C ASN A 226 -8.49 5.48 -4.22
N MET A 227 -7.99 4.29 -4.57
CA MET A 227 -7.20 4.07 -5.77
C MET A 227 -8.06 3.62 -6.95
N SER A 228 -9.08 2.79 -6.68
CA SER A 228 -9.98 2.32 -7.71
C SER A 228 -11.33 1.93 -7.16
N SER A 229 -12.35 2.05 -8.00
CA SER A 229 -13.70 1.60 -7.68
C SER A 229 -14.25 0.81 -8.84
N ARG A 230 -14.98 -0.27 -8.56
CA ARG A 230 -15.53 -1.13 -9.59
C ARG A 230 -16.86 -1.73 -9.19
N LEU A 231 -17.75 -1.87 -10.16
CA LEU A 231 -19.01 -2.60 -10.02
C LEU A 231 -18.94 -3.86 -10.87
N LYS A 232 -19.20 -4.99 -10.23
CA LYS A 232 -19.30 -6.30 -10.87
C LYS A 232 -20.77 -6.71 -10.94
N LEU A 233 -21.28 -6.84 -12.16
CA LEU A 233 -22.62 -7.34 -12.45
C LEU A 233 -22.51 -8.74 -13.05
N LYS A 234 -23.36 -9.66 -12.57
CA LYS A 234 -23.56 -10.97 -13.18
C LYS A 234 -25.04 -11.25 -13.31
N TYR A 235 -25.49 -11.61 -14.51
CA TYR A 235 -26.89 -11.91 -14.81
C TYR A 235 -26.99 -12.94 -15.92
N ASP A 236 -28.20 -13.43 -16.14
CA ASP A 236 -28.51 -14.37 -17.23
C ASP A 236 -29.24 -13.62 -18.35
N LEU A 237 -28.83 -13.85 -19.60
CA LEU A 237 -29.48 -13.33 -20.78
C LEU A 237 -29.58 -14.45 -21.83
N ASP A 238 -30.80 -14.87 -22.15
CA ASP A 238 -31.09 -15.97 -23.07
C ASP A 238 -30.36 -17.28 -22.73
N GLY A 239 -30.28 -17.62 -21.44
CA GLY A 239 -29.62 -18.83 -20.94
C GLY A 239 -28.09 -18.75 -20.91
N ARG A 240 -27.51 -17.56 -21.16
CA ARG A 240 -26.07 -17.30 -21.09
C ARG A 240 -25.75 -16.40 -19.91
N GLU A 241 -24.79 -16.82 -19.10
CA GLU A 241 -24.26 -15.99 -18.02
C GLU A 241 -23.41 -14.85 -18.59
N ILE A 242 -23.85 -13.62 -18.37
CA ILE A 242 -23.12 -12.40 -18.69
C ILE A 242 -22.41 -11.91 -17.42
N LYS A 243 -21.12 -11.55 -17.57
CA LYS A 243 -20.29 -10.97 -16.50
C LYS A 243 -19.77 -9.62 -16.99
N GLU A 244 -20.21 -8.55 -16.34
CA GLU A 244 -19.76 -7.20 -16.64
C GLU A 244 -18.98 -6.63 -15.45
N THR A 245 -17.85 -6.00 -15.72
CA THR A 245 -17.10 -5.25 -14.70
C THR A 245 -16.84 -3.86 -15.22
N ARG A 246 -17.34 -2.87 -14.50
CA ARG A 246 -17.16 -1.46 -14.83
C ARG A 246 -16.24 -0.83 -13.81
N ILE A 247 -15.22 -0.10 -14.25
CA ILE A 247 -14.12 0.41 -13.42
C ILE A 247 -14.12 1.95 -13.50
N ASN A 248 -13.92 2.61 -12.36
CA ASN A 248 -13.66 4.04 -12.19
C ASN A 248 -14.67 5.01 -12.83
N ASN A 249 -15.93 4.59 -13.01
CA ASN A 249 -17.02 5.46 -13.49
C ASN A 249 -18.03 5.76 -12.36
N PHE A 250 -17.52 6.28 -11.25
CA PHE A 250 -18.31 6.60 -10.05
C PHE A 250 -17.77 7.88 -9.44
N ASP A 251 -18.66 8.75 -8.97
CA ASP A 251 -18.32 10.00 -8.30
C ASP A 251 -17.85 9.78 -6.85
N ASN A 252 -16.73 9.06 -6.71
CA ASN A 252 -16.17 8.72 -5.39
C ASN A 252 -15.35 9.88 -4.82
N GLU A 253 -15.31 9.93 -3.49
CA GLU A 253 -14.27 10.68 -2.79
C GLU A 253 -12.90 10.01 -3.00
N VAL A 254 -11.89 10.85 -3.25
CA VAL A 254 -10.50 10.38 -3.40
C VAL A 254 -9.88 10.19 -2.03
N LEU A 255 -10.16 11.09 -1.08
CA LEU A 255 -9.63 11.01 0.27
C LEU A 255 -10.56 10.21 1.17
N LEU A 256 -9.99 9.46 2.11
CA LEU A 256 -10.74 8.82 3.17
C LEU A 256 -10.04 8.96 4.51
N TYR A 257 -10.83 9.06 5.56
CA TYR A 257 -10.35 9.10 6.94
C TYR A 257 -11.43 8.61 7.91
N GLY A 258 -11.00 8.20 9.09
CA GLY A 258 -11.93 7.69 10.09
C GLY A 258 -11.25 7.19 11.34
N ILE A 259 -12.02 6.43 12.12
CA ILE A 259 -11.62 5.83 13.38
C ILE A 259 -11.44 4.32 13.23
N ASP A 260 -10.43 3.78 13.90
CA ASP A 260 -10.12 2.36 13.96
C ASP A 260 -9.78 1.98 15.40
N ALA A 261 -10.41 0.91 15.88
CA ALA A 261 -10.19 0.38 17.21
C ALA A 261 -10.19 -1.14 17.17
N TYR A 262 -9.38 -1.76 18.03
CA TYR A 262 -9.26 -3.20 18.10
C TYR A 262 -8.96 -3.69 19.50
N VAL A 263 -9.36 -4.93 19.77
CA VAL A 263 -9.04 -5.66 21.00
C VAL A 263 -8.64 -7.08 20.63
N GLY A 264 -7.63 -7.62 21.30
CA GLY A 264 -7.14 -8.94 20.96
C GLY A 264 -6.16 -9.51 21.96
N LYS A 265 -5.72 -10.71 21.66
CA LYS A 265 -4.74 -11.44 22.46
C LYS A 265 -3.70 -12.03 21.52
N ASP A 266 -2.43 -11.89 21.91
CA ASP A 266 -1.30 -12.37 21.12
C ASP A 266 -1.33 -11.78 19.69
N SER A 267 -1.34 -12.62 18.65
CA SER A 267 -1.29 -12.21 17.25
C SER A 267 -2.66 -11.85 16.68
N PHE A 268 -3.76 -12.22 17.35
CA PHE A 268 -5.12 -12.09 16.82
C PHE A 268 -5.88 -10.94 17.49
N THR A 269 -6.48 -10.08 16.68
CA THR A 269 -7.29 -8.95 17.13
C THR A 269 -8.64 -8.94 16.43
N PHE A 270 -9.70 -8.59 17.15
CA PHE A 270 -10.96 -8.17 16.57
C PHE A 270 -10.95 -6.66 16.43
N PHE A 271 -11.27 -6.15 15.24
CA PHE A 271 -11.22 -4.73 14.94
C PHE A 271 -12.57 -4.22 14.42
N GLY A 272 -12.82 -2.94 14.65
CA GLY A 272 -13.92 -2.16 14.10
C GLY A 272 -13.38 -0.86 13.53
N ARG A 273 -13.80 -0.53 12.30
CA ARG A 273 -13.39 0.66 11.55
C ARG A 273 -14.61 1.36 11.00
N MET A 274 -14.63 2.70 11.10
CA MET A 274 -15.69 3.54 10.54
C MET A 274 -15.09 4.75 9.86
N ASN A 275 -15.50 5.00 8.61
CA ASN A 275 -15.16 6.21 7.88
C ASN A 275 -16.01 7.37 8.39
N PHE A 276 -15.41 8.56 8.47
CA PHE A 276 -16.14 9.80 8.76
C PHE A 276 -16.59 10.53 7.50
N ASN A 277 -15.86 10.34 6.40
CA ASN A 277 -16.24 10.86 5.10
C ASN A 277 -17.13 9.88 4.35
N ASN A 278 -17.93 10.44 3.43
CA ASN A 278 -18.72 9.66 2.51
C ASN A 278 -17.83 8.99 1.44
N VAL A 279 -18.30 7.85 0.96
CA VAL A 279 -17.67 7.07 -0.12
C VAL A 279 -17.82 7.81 -1.46
N PHE A 280 -18.94 8.51 -1.62
CA PHE A 280 -19.29 9.30 -2.79
C PHE A 280 -19.35 10.79 -2.45
N LYS A 281 -19.23 11.65 -3.47
CA LYS A 281 -19.32 13.12 -3.29
C LYS A 281 -20.72 13.58 -2.88
N SER A 282 -20.83 14.84 -2.46
CA SER A 282 -22.01 15.44 -1.81
C SER A 282 -23.36 15.25 -2.52
N ASP A 283 -23.36 15.15 -3.84
CA ASP A 283 -24.60 15.04 -4.63
C ASP A 283 -25.02 13.57 -4.87
N SER A 284 -24.26 12.62 -4.33
CA SER A 284 -24.48 11.18 -4.41
C SER A 284 -25.16 10.64 -3.14
N VAL A 285 -25.42 9.34 -3.12
CA VAL A 285 -25.94 8.64 -1.94
C VAL A 285 -25.04 8.86 -0.72
N ASP A 286 -25.65 9.21 0.41
CA ASP A 286 -24.99 9.25 1.71
C ASP A 286 -24.60 7.83 2.14
N ALA A 287 -23.29 7.59 2.20
CA ALA A 287 -22.74 6.26 2.43
C ALA A 287 -21.36 6.37 3.06
N GLN A 288 -21.22 5.92 4.31
CA GLN A 288 -19.97 5.82 5.03
C GLN A 288 -19.62 4.35 5.25
N TYR A 289 -18.37 3.95 4.99
CA TYR A 289 -17.98 2.58 5.26
C TYR A 289 -17.93 2.27 6.75
N VAL A 290 -18.50 1.12 7.11
CA VAL A 290 -18.33 0.49 8.41
C VAL A 290 -17.83 -0.93 8.19
N THR A 291 -16.72 -1.26 8.83
CA THR A 291 -16.06 -2.56 8.72
C THR A 291 -15.81 -3.13 10.11
N PHE A 292 -15.98 -4.44 10.28
CA PHE A 292 -15.51 -5.15 11.46
C PHE A 292 -15.00 -6.54 11.08
N GLY A 293 -14.08 -7.08 11.85
CA GLY A 293 -13.48 -8.37 11.52
C GLY A 293 -12.30 -8.75 12.38
N ILE A 294 -11.45 -9.64 11.85
CA ILE A 294 -10.26 -10.16 12.51
C ILE A 294 -9.02 -9.65 11.78
N ARG A 295 -8.00 -9.24 12.54
CA ARG A 295 -6.69 -8.83 12.04
C ARG A 295 -5.59 -9.57 12.77
N ILE A 296 -4.61 -10.05 12.01
CA ILE A 296 -3.38 -10.67 12.49
C ILE A 296 -2.28 -9.60 12.45
N GLN A 297 -1.66 -9.30 13.59
CA GLN A 297 -0.63 -8.26 13.75
C GLN A 297 0.31 -8.47 14.94
#